data_AF-D4D259-F1
#
_entry.id   AF-D4D259-F1
#
_cell.length_a   1.000
_cell.length_b   1.000
_cell.length_c   1.000
_cell.angle_alpha   90.00
_cell.angle_beta   90.00
_cell.angle_gamma   90.00
#
_symmetry.space_group_name_H-M   'P 1'
#
loop_
_entity.id
_entity.type
_entity.pdbx_description
1 polymer ?
#
loop_
_entity_poly.entity_id
_entity_poly.type
_entity_poly.pdbx_seq_one_letter_code
_entity_poly.pdbx_strand_id
1 'polypeptide(L)'
;MAASNARHALVLGASGISGWSFINQLLQSYPRAGTWSRITGVTRKPMSREEVSFWPQSREDPSFRLVSGFDIHNDQEQTLMAKFQKEVTDIPTVTHLYYLSAWCFITSLTGSTLAGIPNVLTSFVDLPVQDPPSNYDDDEPFAASLKSLQKTVTVIESLAPNLEFIHLQYGTFIYGVCFTEEFYHTAPLSESLPPLRKPLLDRLHYPVWTK
;
A
#
# COMPACT_ATOMS: atom_id res chain seq x y z
N MET A 1 -3.92 35.05 -7.93
CA MET A 1 -2.97 33.97 -8.29
C MET A 1 -3.37 32.75 -7.48
N ALA A 2 -3.83 31.68 -8.12
CA ALA A 2 -4.22 30.47 -7.40
C ALA A 2 -2.99 29.90 -6.68
N ALA A 3 -3.14 29.50 -5.41
CA ALA A 3 -2.11 28.76 -4.71
C ALA A 3 -1.67 27.59 -5.62
N SER A 4 -0.36 27.41 -5.82
CA SER A 4 0.13 26.24 -6.53
C SER A 4 -0.39 25.01 -5.79
N ASN A 5 -1.29 24.24 -6.41
CA ASN A 5 -1.79 22.95 -5.93
C ASN A 5 -0.65 21.91 -5.98
N ALA A 6 0.42 22.16 -5.23
CA ALA A 6 1.62 21.36 -5.21
C ALA A 6 1.32 20.04 -4.49
N ARG A 7 1.14 18.97 -5.26
CA ARG A 7 0.90 17.64 -4.70
C ARG A 7 2.22 16.96 -4.37
N HIS A 8 2.23 16.27 -3.24
CA HIS A 8 3.32 15.40 -2.82
C HIS A 8 2.76 14.00 -2.57
N ALA A 9 3.28 13.03 -3.33
CA ALA A 9 2.98 11.61 -3.17
C ALA A 9 3.98 10.94 -2.20
N LEU A 10 3.48 10.32 -1.13
CA LEU A 10 4.24 9.43 -0.26
C LEU A 10 3.87 7.98 -0.56
N VAL A 11 4.83 7.18 -1.02
CA VAL A 11 4.61 5.80 -1.50
C VAL A 11 5.28 4.80 -0.55
N LEU A 12 4.48 4.10 0.24
CA LEU A 12 4.96 3.02 1.11
C LEU A 12 5.05 1.71 0.33
N GLY A 13 6.18 1.00 0.44
CA GLY A 13 6.42 -0.20 -0.35
C GLY A 13 7.01 0.10 -1.74
N ALA A 14 7.79 1.17 -1.86
CA ALA A 14 8.37 1.66 -3.12
C ALA A 14 9.20 0.61 -3.91
N SER A 15 9.78 -0.38 -3.22
CA SER A 15 10.57 -1.46 -3.83
C SER A 15 9.73 -2.69 -4.22
N GLY A 16 8.44 -2.72 -3.91
CA GLY A 16 7.53 -3.83 -4.26
C GLY A 16 7.05 -3.74 -5.71
N ILE A 17 6.41 -4.79 -6.22
CA ILE A 17 5.92 -4.85 -7.62
C ILE A 17 5.02 -3.66 -7.96
N SER A 18 4.02 -3.40 -7.12
CA SER A 18 3.10 -2.26 -7.29
C SER A 18 3.81 -0.93 -7.03
N GLY A 19 4.57 -0.82 -5.94
CA GLY A 19 5.24 0.44 -5.58
C GLY A 19 6.26 0.90 -6.60
N TRP A 20 7.05 -0.03 -7.15
CA TRP A 20 8.07 0.27 -8.14
C TRP A 20 7.46 0.77 -9.44
N SER A 21 6.45 0.04 -9.95
CA SER A 21 5.74 0.43 -11.17
C SER A 21 4.98 1.75 -10.99
N PHE A 22 4.41 1.98 -9.81
CA PHE A 22 3.72 3.21 -9.49
C PHE A 22 4.66 4.42 -9.53
N ILE A 23 5.80 4.37 -8.81
CA ILE A 23 6.82 5.43 -8.85
C ILE A 23 7.30 5.66 -10.28
N ASN A 24 7.56 4.59 -11.04
CA ASN A 24 7.97 4.69 -12.43
C ASN A 24 6.97 5.50 -13.30
N GLN A 25 5.67 5.34 -13.07
CA GLN A 25 4.63 6.12 -13.77
C GLN A 25 4.60 7.58 -13.29
N LEU A 26 4.72 7.82 -11.98
CA LEU A 26 4.74 9.19 -11.43
C LEU A 26 5.92 10.00 -12.00
N LEU A 27 7.11 9.39 -12.08
CA LEU A 27 8.31 10.01 -12.65
C LEU A 27 8.18 10.29 -14.16
N GLN A 28 7.29 9.59 -14.85
CA GLN A 28 6.96 9.83 -16.26
C GLN A 28 5.78 10.80 -16.42
N SER A 29 5.54 11.64 -15.41
CA SER A 29 4.49 12.65 -15.44
C SER A 29 3.07 12.08 -15.50
N TYR A 30 2.82 10.85 -15.06
CA TYR A 30 1.45 10.35 -14.90
C TYR A 30 0.74 11.07 -13.73
N PRO A 31 -0.57 11.39 -13.85
CA PRO A 31 -1.43 11.27 -15.04
C PRO A 31 -1.23 12.39 -16.06
N ARG A 32 -0.63 13.51 -15.65
CA ARG A 32 -0.22 14.62 -16.53
C ARG A 32 0.98 15.37 -15.92
N ALA A 33 1.81 15.96 -16.78
CA ALA A 33 2.93 16.81 -16.36
C ALA A 33 2.49 17.90 -15.38
N GLY A 34 3.32 18.14 -14.36
CA GLY A 34 3.05 19.10 -13.29
C GLY A 34 2.03 18.64 -12.24
N THR A 35 1.51 17.40 -12.32
CA THR A 35 0.62 16.87 -11.26
C THR A 35 1.34 16.75 -9.93
N TRP A 36 2.54 16.18 -9.94
CA TRP A 36 3.33 15.94 -8.74
C TRP A 36 4.45 16.96 -8.66
N SER A 37 4.54 17.62 -7.52
CA SER A 37 5.64 18.53 -7.19
C SER A 37 6.76 17.82 -6.45
N ARG A 38 6.46 16.67 -5.82
CA ARG A 38 7.32 15.83 -4.98
C ARG A 38 6.82 14.39 -4.98
N ILE A 39 7.77 13.46 -4.95
CA ILE A 39 7.51 12.03 -4.81
C ILE A 39 8.49 11.48 -3.79
N THR A 40 7.99 10.94 -2.67
CA THR A 40 8.79 10.25 -1.68
C THR A 40 8.45 8.77 -1.66
N GLY A 41 9.39 7.93 -2.07
CA GLY A 41 9.31 6.47 -1.93
C GLY A 41 9.89 6.02 -0.59
N VAL A 42 9.20 5.09 0.08
CA VAL A 42 9.62 4.53 1.37
C VAL A 42 9.81 3.03 1.25
N THR A 43 10.98 2.55 1.66
CA THR A 43 11.33 1.12 1.67
C THR A 43 11.76 0.63 3.04
N ARG A 44 11.62 -0.67 3.27
CA ARG A 44 12.17 -1.32 4.47
C ARG A 44 13.67 -1.49 4.36
N LYS A 45 14.13 -2.07 3.25
CA LYS A 45 15.54 -2.30 2.96
C LYS A 45 16.02 -1.26 1.94
N PRO A 46 17.29 -0.81 2.02
CA PRO A 46 17.87 0.01 0.96
C PRO A 46 17.78 -0.72 -0.38
N MET A 47 17.42 0.01 -1.44
CA MET A 47 17.56 -0.48 -2.81
C MET A 47 18.99 -0.24 -3.29
N SER A 48 19.51 -1.13 -4.12
CA SER A 48 20.81 -0.96 -4.76
C SER A 48 20.78 0.21 -5.76
N ARG A 49 21.95 0.76 -6.07
CA ARG A 49 22.08 1.82 -7.09
C ARG A 49 21.57 1.36 -8.45
N GLU A 50 21.79 0.09 -8.80
CA GLU A 50 21.34 -0.50 -10.04
C GLU A 50 19.80 -0.57 -10.10
N GLU A 51 19.15 -1.08 -9.06
CA GLU A 51 17.69 -1.14 -8.97
C GLU A 51 17.03 0.25 -9.11
N VAL A 52 17.62 1.25 -8.46
CA VAL A 52 17.16 2.65 -8.56
C VAL A 52 17.40 3.22 -9.97
N SER A 53 18.47 2.81 -10.66
CA SER A 53 18.81 3.29 -12.00
C SER A 53 17.82 2.87 -13.09
N PHE A 54 17.00 1.85 -12.82
CA PHE A 54 15.94 1.44 -13.74
C PHE A 54 14.74 2.41 -13.75
N TRP A 55 14.59 3.25 -12.73
CA TRP A 55 13.65 4.36 -12.84
C TRP A 55 14.21 5.44 -13.76
N PRO A 56 13.35 6.11 -14.55
CA PRO A 56 13.79 7.21 -15.37
C PRO A 56 14.41 8.27 -14.46
N GLN A 57 15.67 8.61 -14.73
CA GLN A 57 16.24 9.85 -14.21
C GLN A 57 15.39 10.96 -14.79
N SER A 58 14.59 11.59 -13.95
CA SER A 58 13.67 12.63 -14.39
C SER A 58 14.44 13.65 -15.22
N ARG A 59 14.04 13.83 -16.48
CA ARG A 59 14.69 14.80 -17.38
C ARG A 59 14.43 16.25 -16.93
N GLU A 60 13.50 16.47 -16.00
CA GLU A 60 13.06 17.81 -15.58
C GLU A 60 12.93 18.01 -14.05
N ASP A 61 13.04 16.97 -13.20
CA ASP A 61 12.52 17.08 -11.83
C ASP A 61 13.47 16.55 -10.72
N PRO A 62 14.04 17.42 -9.86
CA PRO A 62 14.82 17.05 -8.68
C PRO A 62 13.95 16.59 -7.48
N SER A 63 12.64 16.39 -7.64
CA SER A 63 11.70 16.19 -6.53
C SER A 63 11.45 14.74 -6.07
N PHE A 64 12.15 13.76 -6.64
CA PHE A 64 12.07 12.36 -6.19
C PHE A 64 13.06 12.05 -5.06
N ARG A 65 12.56 11.49 -3.96
CA ARG A 65 13.35 11.02 -2.83
C ARG A 65 13.01 9.58 -2.51
N LEU A 66 14.03 8.75 -2.31
CA LEU A 66 13.87 7.39 -1.78
C LEU A 66 14.46 7.35 -0.37
N VAL A 67 13.66 6.97 0.61
CA VAL A 67 14.10 6.75 2.00
C VAL A 67 13.94 5.28 2.37
N SER A 68 14.85 4.77 3.20
CA SER A 68 14.90 3.34 3.57
C SER A 68 15.02 3.16 5.08
N GLY A 69 14.83 1.92 5.56
CA GLY A 69 14.93 1.60 6.98
C GLY A 69 13.59 1.66 7.74
N PHE A 70 12.47 1.73 7.02
CA PHE A 70 11.13 1.78 7.61
C PHE A 70 10.56 0.37 7.74
N ASP A 71 10.47 -0.14 8.97
CA ASP A 71 9.80 -1.39 9.26
C ASP A 71 8.41 -1.11 9.84
N ILE A 72 7.49 -0.71 8.98
CA ILE A 72 6.11 -0.34 9.37
C ILE A 72 5.37 -1.43 10.17
N HIS A 73 5.81 -2.69 10.09
CA HIS A 73 5.24 -3.78 10.84
C HIS A 73 5.78 -3.81 12.27
N ASN A 74 7.10 -3.81 12.43
CA ASN A 74 7.75 -4.02 13.73
C ASN A 74 8.10 -2.72 14.48
N ASP A 75 8.30 -1.61 13.79
CA ASP A 75 8.63 -0.32 14.42
C ASP A 75 7.45 0.14 15.30
N GLN A 76 7.74 0.53 16.54
CA GLN A 76 6.74 1.17 17.41
C GLN A 76 6.36 2.55 16.87
N GLU A 77 5.20 3.05 17.27
CA GLU A 77 4.65 4.33 16.78
C GLU A 77 5.64 5.49 16.91
N GLN A 78 6.28 5.65 18.08
CA GLN A 78 7.24 6.72 18.34
C GLN A 78 8.50 6.58 17.48
N THR A 79 8.97 5.36 17.26
CA THR A 79 10.10 5.08 16.36
C THR A 79 9.76 5.44 14.92
N LEU A 80 8.56 5.05 14.47
CA LEU A 80 8.09 5.33 13.12
C LEU A 80 7.93 6.84 12.91
N MET A 81 7.35 7.55 13.87
CA MET A 81 7.21 9.01 13.86
C MET A 81 8.58 9.69 13.78
N ALA A 82 9.55 9.30 14.62
CA ALA A 82 10.90 9.85 14.60
C ALA A 82 11.62 9.59 13.26
N LYS A 83 11.46 8.39 12.69
CA LYS A 83 12.01 8.06 11.36
C LYS A 83 11.42 8.95 10.27
N PHE A 84 10.10 9.14 10.25
CA PHE A 84 9.45 10.00 9.26
C PHE A 84 9.90 11.46 9.39
N GLN A 85 9.94 12.01 10.60
CA GLN A 85 10.42 13.38 10.82
C GLN A 85 11.88 13.58 10.39
N LYS A 86 12.73 12.57 10.61
CA LYS A 86 14.16 12.63 10.28
C LYS A 86 14.43 12.44 8.78
N GLU A 87 13.85 11.41 8.17
CA GLU A 87 14.19 11.01 6.80
C GLU A 87 13.31 11.72 5.76
N VAL A 88 12.07 12.07 6.10
CA VAL A 88 11.11 12.79 5.24
C VAL A 88 10.89 14.19 5.81
N THR A 89 11.93 15.03 5.69
CA THR A 89 11.96 16.40 6.24
C THR A 89 10.82 17.30 5.76
N ASP A 90 10.25 16.99 4.60
CA ASP A 90 9.15 17.66 3.94
C ASP A 90 7.80 16.92 4.10
N ILE A 91 7.69 16.04 5.09
CA ILE A 91 6.45 15.33 5.42
C ILE A 91 5.22 16.24 5.59
N PRO A 92 5.32 17.49 6.11
CA PRO A 92 4.13 18.34 6.21
C PRO A 92 3.51 18.71 4.86
N THR A 93 4.25 18.55 3.77
CA THR A 93 3.78 18.82 2.40
C THR A 93 3.08 17.63 1.77
N VAL A 94 3.10 16.44 2.40
CA VAL A 94 2.44 15.23 1.89
C VAL A 94 0.94 15.48 1.76
N THR A 95 0.42 15.15 0.56
CA THR A 95 -1.01 15.29 0.21
C THR A 95 -1.65 13.94 -0.09
N HIS A 96 -0.89 13.01 -0.69
CA HIS A 96 -1.39 11.71 -1.10
C HIS A 96 -0.51 10.62 -0.50
N LEU A 97 -1.10 9.71 0.27
CA LEU A 97 -0.46 8.52 0.79
C LEU A 97 -0.86 7.31 -0.08
N TYR A 98 0.11 6.56 -0.57
CA TYR A 98 -0.10 5.30 -1.28
C TYR A 98 0.49 4.15 -0.47
N TYR A 99 -0.39 3.37 0.17
CA TYR A 99 -0.05 2.20 0.97
C TYR A 99 -0.01 0.95 0.07
N LEU A 100 1.17 0.69 -0.52
CA LEU A 100 1.43 -0.41 -1.46
C LEU A 100 2.29 -1.52 -0.84
N SER A 101 2.32 -1.57 0.50
CA SER A 101 3.01 -2.59 1.27
C SER A 101 2.01 -3.57 1.87
N ALA A 102 2.13 -4.85 1.56
CA ALA A 102 1.41 -5.90 2.25
C ALA A 102 2.40 -6.79 3.01
N TRP A 103 2.09 -7.11 4.28
CA TRP A 103 2.75 -8.23 4.95
C TRP A 103 2.04 -9.50 4.52
N CYS A 104 2.53 -10.09 3.43
CA CYS A 104 2.12 -11.43 3.04
C CYS A 104 2.97 -12.43 3.81
N PHE A 105 2.39 -13.11 4.80
CA PHE A 105 2.99 -14.32 5.35
C PHE A 105 2.99 -15.40 4.24
N ILE A 106 4.02 -15.38 3.39
CA ILE A 106 4.35 -16.49 2.48
C ILE A 106 5.30 -17.45 3.23
N THR A 107 4.91 -17.90 4.43
CA THR A 107 5.66 -18.98 5.12
C THR A 107 4.90 -20.30 5.16
N SER A 108 3.67 -20.38 4.63
CA SER A 108 2.97 -21.68 4.46
C SER A 108 2.88 -22.18 3.02
N LEU A 109 3.31 -21.41 2.01
CA LEU A 109 3.26 -21.81 0.60
C LEU A 109 4.55 -22.49 0.08
N THR A 110 5.44 -22.95 0.97
CA THR A 110 6.56 -23.83 0.57
C THR A 110 6.12 -25.29 0.36
N GLY A 111 4.83 -25.59 0.48
CA GLY A 111 4.23 -26.85 0.01
C GLY A 111 3.78 -26.74 -1.45
N SER A 112 4.72 -26.81 -2.38
CA SER A 112 4.55 -27.24 -3.79
C SER A 112 3.39 -26.64 -4.61
N THR A 113 3.77 -25.93 -5.68
CA THR A 113 3.16 -25.90 -7.05
C THR A 113 2.89 -24.47 -7.54
N LEU A 114 3.93 -23.81 -8.04
CA LEU A 114 3.79 -22.60 -8.86
C LEU A 114 4.55 -22.81 -10.17
N ALA A 115 3.86 -23.35 -11.16
CA ALA A 115 4.28 -23.34 -12.56
C ALA A 115 3.04 -23.09 -13.43
N GLY A 116 2.92 -21.88 -14.00
CA GLY A 116 2.07 -21.65 -15.18
C GLY A 116 1.24 -20.37 -15.24
N ILE A 117 1.74 -19.41 -16.05
CA ILE A 117 1.00 -18.51 -16.98
C ILE A 117 0.64 -17.06 -16.51
N PRO A 118 0.71 -16.02 -17.40
CA PRO A 118 0.97 -14.61 -17.08
C PRO A 118 -0.16 -13.59 -17.38
N ASN A 119 0.00 -12.37 -16.81
CA ASN A 119 -0.58 -11.03 -17.14
C ASN A 119 -2.10 -10.75 -16.95
N VAL A 120 -2.46 -9.69 -16.19
CA VAL A 120 -3.08 -8.41 -16.63
C VAL A 120 -3.54 -7.54 -15.42
N LEU A 121 -3.50 -6.21 -15.64
CA LEU A 121 -3.61 -5.05 -14.74
C LEU A 121 -5.03 -4.58 -14.32
N THR A 122 -5.08 -3.89 -13.16
CA THR A 122 -5.85 -2.67 -12.71
C THR A 122 -7.39 -2.65 -12.80
N SER A 123 -8.23 -1.96 -11.99
CA SER A 123 -8.12 -0.81 -11.07
C SER A 123 -9.41 -0.64 -10.19
N PHE A 124 -9.23 -0.24 -8.92
CA PHE A 124 -9.96 0.75 -8.08
C PHE A 124 -11.51 0.86 -7.89
N VAL A 125 -11.83 0.93 -6.57
CA VAL A 125 -12.94 1.55 -5.76
C VAL A 125 -14.41 1.14 -5.97
N ASP A 126 -14.99 0.46 -4.97
CA ASP A 126 -15.88 1.03 -3.92
C ASP A 126 -16.41 -0.12 -3.05
N LEU A 127 -15.56 -0.69 -2.20
CA LEU A 127 -16.05 -1.61 -1.17
C LEU A 127 -16.42 -0.82 0.08
N PRO A 128 -17.59 -1.07 0.69
CA PRO A 128 -17.94 -0.50 1.99
C PRO A 128 -17.07 -1.19 3.06
N VAL A 129 -15.81 -0.75 3.15
CA VAL A 129 -14.88 -1.15 4.21
C VAL A 129 -15.47 -0.61 5.50
N GLN A 130 -15.96 -1.50 6.34
CA GLN A 130 -16.28 -1.16 7.72
C GLN A 130 -14.97 -0.94 8.46
N ASP A 131 -14.95 0.05 9.35
CA ASP A 131 -13.87 0.14 10.32
C ASP A 131 -13.80 -1.19 11.09
N PRO A 132 -12.60 -1.72 11.26
CA PRO A 132 -12.41 -2.96 11.96
C PRO A 132 -12.79 -2.74 13.46
N PRO A 133 -13.60 -3.58 14.13
CA PRO A 133 -13.93 -3.48 15.56
C PRO A 133 -12.83 -2.91 16.46
N SER A 134 -13.17 -2.02 17.39
CA SER A 134 -12.17 -1.35 18.24
C SER A 134 -11.40 -2.27 19.20
N ASN A 135 -11.77 -3.55 19.30
CA ASN A 135 -11.17 -4.52 20.20
C ASN A 135 -10.89 -5.84 19.47
N TYR A 136 -9.65 -6.00 19.00
CA TYR A 136 -9.14 -7.24 18.38
C TYR A 136 -8.18 -7.93 19.32
N ASP A 137 -8.40 -9.23 19.51
CA ASP A 137 -7.48 -10.05 20.29
C ASP A 137 -6.12 -10.14 19.56
N ASP A 138 -5.03 -10.15 20.33
CA ASP A 138 -3.67 -10.27 19.79
C ASP A 138 -3.44 -11.61 19.07
N ASP A 139 -4.29 -12.60 19.37
CA ASP A 139 -4.24 -13.95 18.81
C ASP A 139 -4.86 -14.08 17.41
N GLU A 140 -5.51 -13.03 16.87
CA GLU A 140 -6.07 -13.07 15.53
C GLU A 140 -4.98 -12.92 14.44
N PRO A 141 -4.95 -13.79 13.42
CA PRO A 141 -3.85 -13.86 12.45
C PRO A 141 -3.64 -12.59 11.61
N PHE A 142 -4.63 -11.69 11.58
CA PHE A 142 -4.62 -10.44 10.81
C PHE A 142 -4.44 -9.17 11.67
N ALA A 143 -4.48 -9.30 13.01
CA ALA A 143 -4.39 -8.17 13.92
C ALA A 143 -3.07 -7.39 13.71
N ALA A 144 -1.98 -8.07 13.40
CA ALA A 144 -0.68 -7.45 13.14
C ALA A 144 -0.67 -6.52 11.91
N SER A 145 -1.25 -6.96 10.79
CA SER A 145 -1.34 -6.16 9.56
C SER A 145 -2.24 -4.96 9.74
N LEU A 146 -3.38 -5.14 10.43
CA LEU A 146 -4.31 -4.06 10.71
C LEU A 146 -3.72 -3.03 11.68
N LYS A 147 -3.11 -3.48 12.79
CA LYS A 147 -2.39 -2.60 13.74
C LYS A 147 -1.28 -1.83 13.03
N SER A 148 -0.56 -2.48 12.11
CA SER A 148 0.48 -1.83 11.30
C SER A 148 -0.09 -0.74 10.38
N LEU A 149 -1.20 -1.01 9.70
CA LEU A 149 -1.90 -0.02 8.87
C LEU A 149 -2.38 1.17 9.72
N GLN A 150 -3.15 0.90 10.77
CA GLN A 150 -3.70 1.93 11.69
C GLN A 150 -2.58 2.81 12.25
N LYS A 151 -1.56 2.21 12.87
CA LYS A 151 -0.37 2.91 13.39
C LYS A 151 0.27 3.80 12.33
N THR A 152 0.47 3.27 11.12
CA THR A 152 1.14 4.02 10.05
C THR A 152 0.30 5.21 9.59
N VAL A 153 -1.01 5.02 9.40
CA VAL A 153 -1.92 6.10 9.01
C VAL A 153 -1.97 7.17 10.10
N THR A 154 -2.14 6.79 11.37
CA THR A 154 -2.14 7.73 12.51
C THR A 154 -0.86 8.57 12.56
N VAL A 155 0.31 7.94 12.39
CA VAL A 155 1.59 8.66 12.37
C VAL A 155 1.64 9.65 11.20
N ILE A 156 1.25 9.23 9.99
CA ILE A 156 1.28 10.12 8.82
C ILE A 156 0.30 11.27 8.97
N GLU A 157 -0.94 11.03 9.41
CA GLU A 157 -1.95 12.07 9.65
C GLU A 157 -1.46 13.12 10.65
N SER A 158 -0.79 12.68 11.72
CA SER A 158 -0.23 13.59 12.73
C SER A 158 0.90 14.49 12.19
N LEU A 159 1.63 14.03 11.17
CA LEU A 159 2.81 14.71 10.61
C LEU A 159 2.52 15.48 9.31
N ALA A 160 1.46 15.11 8.59
CA ALA A 160 1.09 15.63 7.28
C ALA A 160 -0.27 16.36 7.34
N PRO A 161 -0.30 17.64 7.79
CA PRO A 161 -1.54 18.41 7.91
C PRO A 161 -2.23 18.70 6.57
N ASN A 162 -1.54 18.50 5.44
CA ASN A 162 -2.09 18.69 4.09
C ASN A 162 -2.57 17.36 3.45
N LEU A 163 -2.58 16.25 4.20
CA LEU A 163 -3.03 14.96 3.69
C LEU A 163 -4.51 15.05 3.27
N GLU A 164 -4.78 14.76 2.01
CA GLU A 164 -6.13 14.81 1.41
C GLU A 164 -6.59 13.47 0.83
N PHE A 165 -5.66 12.54 0.58
CA PHE A 165 -5.97 11.27 -0.07
C PHE A 165 -5.11 10.12 0.47
N ILE A 166 -5.75 8.98 0.72
CA ILE A 166 -5.09 7.72 1.09
C ILE A 166 -5.55 6.63 0.12
N HIS A 167 -4.60 6.01 -0.58
CA HIS A 167 -4.82 4.80 -1.33
C HIS A 167 -4.31 3.58 -0.57
N LEU A 168 -5.19 2.60 -0.38
CA LEU A 168 -4.85 1.29 0.15
C LEU A 168 -5.02 0.24 -0.96
N GLN A 169 -3.94 -0.49 -1.26
CA GLN A 169 -3.99 -1.57 -2.23
C GLN A 169 -4.52 -2.86 -1.59
N TYR A 170 -5.63 -3.36 -2.15
CA TYR A 170 -6.16 -4.71 -1.90
C TYR A 170 -5.91 -5.63 -3.10
N GLY A 171 -6.31 -6.89 -2.97
CA GLY A 171 -6.25 -7.88 -4.02
C GLY A 171 -7.52 -8.71 -4.12
N THR A 172 -7.61 -9.54 -5.14
CA THR A 172 -8.78 -10.39 -5.43
C THR A 172 -9.06 -11.47 -4.38
N PHE A 173 -8.16 -11.67 -3.41
CA PHE A 173 -8.34 -12.58 -2.28
C PHE A 173 -9.59 -12.28 -1.46
N ILE A 174 -10.03 -11.02 -1.44
CA ILE A 174 -11.26 -10.59 -0.77
C ILE A 174 -12.51 -11.25 -1.36
N TYR A 175 -12.44 -11.70 -2.62
CA TYR A 175 -13.48 -12.45 -3.31
C TYR A 175 -13.27 -13.97 -3.24
N GLY A 176 -12.28 -14.44 -2.48
CA GLY A 176 -12.03 -15.86 -2.26
C GLY A 176 -11.38 -16.59 -3.43
N VAL A 177 -10.78 -15.89 -4.39
CA VAL A 177 -10.09 -16.51 -5.54
C VAL A 177 -8.92 -17.43 -5.13
N CYS A 178 -8.43 -17.29 -3.90
CA CYS A 178 -7.43 -18.17 -3.32
C CYS A 178 -7.97 -19.57 -2.97
N PHE A 179 -9.29 -19.76 -2.92
CA PHE A 179 -9.92 -21.03 -2.57
C PHE A 179 -10.36 -21.79 -3.82
N THR A 180 -9.46 -22.54 -4.45
CA THR A 180 -9.70 -23.20 -5.75
C THR A 180 -10.89 -24.17 -5.77
N GLU A 181 -11.19 -24.83 -4.66
CA GLU A 181 -12.28 -25.84 -4.58
C GLU A 181 -13.62 -25.25 -4.09
N GLU A 182 -13.59 -24.13 -3.38
CA GLU A 182 -14.77 -23.56 -2.70
C GLU A 182 -15.14 -22.16 -3.22
N PHE A 183 -14.43 -21.65 -4.23
CA PHE A 183 -14.71 -20.39 -4.88
C PHE A 183 -16.08 -20.42 -5.57
N TYR A 184 -16.99 -19.59 -5.07
CA TYR A 184 -18.40 -19.61 -5.46
C TYR A 184 -18.88 -18.31 -6.14
N HIS A 185 -18.07 -17.25 -6.16
CA HIS A 185 -18.42 -16.03 -6.86
C HIS A 185 -18.31 -16.26 -8.37
N THR A 186 -19.38 -15.95 -9.11
CA THR A 186 -19.36 -16.04 -10.56
C THR A 186 -18.59 -14.87 -11.14
N ALA A 187 -17.68 -15.13 -12.08
CA ALA A 187 -17.05 -14.07 -12.85
C ALA A 187 -18.06 -13.38 -13.79
N PRO A 188 -17.94 -12.07 -14.06
CA PRO A 188 -16.92 -11.16 -13.54
C PRO A 188 -17.15 -10.83 -12.06
N LEU A 189 -16.05 -10.75 -11.30
CA LEU A 189 -16.10 -10.27 -9.92
C LEU A 189 -16.44 -8.77 -9.91
N SER A 190 -17.13 -8.33 -8.87
CA SER A 190 -17.52 -6.94 -8.68
C SER A 190 -17.47 -6.56 -7.21
N GLU A 191 -17.18 -5.30 -6.93
CA GLU A 191 -17.15 -4.67 -5.61
C GLU A 191 -18.53 -4.70 -4.93
N SER A 192 -19.62 -4.86 -5.69
CA SER A 192 -20.96 -5.03 -5.11
C SER A 192 -21.21 -6.45 -4.59
N LEU A 193 -20.27 -7.39 -4.76
CA LEU A 193 -20.41 -8.74 -4.25
C LEU A 193 -20.40 -8.73 -2.71
N PRO A 194 -21.20 -9.60 -2.08
CA PRO A 194 -21.19 -9.71 -0.64
C PRO A 194 -19.84 -10.24 -0.14
N PRO A 195 -19.54 -10.05 1.16
CA PRO A 195 -18.40 -10.64 1.82
C PRO A 195 -18.32 -12.15 1.59
N LEU A 196 -17.13 -12.73 1.79
CA LEU A 196 -17.02 -14.17 1.87
C LEU A 196 -17.87 -14.72 3.03
N ARG A 197 -18.60 -15.80 2.75
CA ARG A 197 -19.30 -16.54 3.80
C ARG A 197 -18.30 -17.21 4.74
N LYS A 198 -18.67 -17.34 6.02
CA LYS A 198 -17.96 -18.24 6.94
C LYS A 198 -18.08 -19.69 6.43
N PRO A 199 -17.03 -20.53 6.53
CA PRO A 199 -15.74 -20.29 7.20
C PRO A 199 -14.63 -19.73 6.29
N LEU A 200 -14.91 -19.44 5.00
CA LEU A 200 -13.90 -18.97 4.04
C LEU A 200 -13.34 -17.60 4.43
N LEU A 201 -14.18 -16.71 4.96
CA LEU A 201 -13.75 -15.43 5.50
C LEU A 201 -12.71 -15.59 6.61
N ASP A 202 -12.94 -16.51 7.55
CA ASP A 202 -12.05 -16.76 8.70
C ASP A 202 -10.71 -17.38 8.26
N ARG A 203 -10.63 -17.92 7.03
CA ARG A 203 -9.42 -18.49 6.42
C ARG A 203 -8.60 -17.46 5.62
N LEU A 204 -9.14 -16.27 5.34
CA LEU A 204 -8.38 -15.23 4.66
C LEU A 204 -7.29 -14.67 5.58
N HIS A 205 -6.09 -14.47 5.04
CA HIS A 205 -4.99 -13.85 5.78
C HIS A 205 -5.21 -12.35 6.07
N TYR A 206 -6.21 -11.73 5.42
CA TYR A 206 -6.65 -10.35 5.63
C TYR A 206 -8.16 -10.28 5.37
N PRO A 207 -9.02 -10.65 6.33
CA PRO A 207 -10.46 -10.51 6.17
C PRO A 207 -10.78 -9.02 6.04
N VAL A 208 -11.36 -8.63 4.91
CA VAL A 208 -11.93 -7.29 4.77
C VAL A 208 -13.30 -7.33 5.42
N TRP A 209 -13.47 -6.51 6.44
CA TRP A 209 -14.76 -6.28 7.10
C TRP A 209 -15.69 -5.62 6.08
N THR A 210 -16.40 -6.46 5.36
CA THR A 210 -17.50 -6.09 4.50
C THR A 210 -18.75 -6.61 5.21
N LYS A 211 -19.81 -5.80 5.27
CA LYS A 211 -21.10 -6.20 5.86
C LYS A 211 -21.88 -7.09 4.92
#